data_AF-L0R2B8-F1
#
_entry.id   AF-L0R2B8-F1
#
_cell.length_a   1.000
_cell.length_b   1.000
_cell.length_c   1.000
_cell.angle_alpha   90.00
_cell.angle_beta   90.00
_cell.angle_gamma   90.00
#
_symmetry.space_group_name_H-M   'P 1'
#
loop_
_entity.id
_entity.type
_entity.pdbx_description
1 polymer ?
#
loop_
_entity_poly.entity_id
_entity_poly.type
_entity_poly.pdbx_seq_one_letter_code
_entity_poly.pdbx_strand_id
1 'polypeptide(L)'
;ELPRYYRESSTPLDVAVFQVAPMDEHGFFNFGPNASHMAAVCEKAKVVIVEVNENMPVCLGGFENCVHISDVDMIIEGDNPAIGEMGGGAAASEVDEAVAKLIVEEIPDGACLQLGIGGMPNAVGSLIAKSDLKDLGVHTEMYVD
;
A
#
# COMPACT_ATOMS: atom_id res chain seq x y z
N GLU A 1 12.72 6.16 -4.57
CA GLU A 1 12.80 7.64 -4.54
C GLU A 1 12.18 8.31 -3.31
N LEU A 2 10.91 8.06 -2.93
CA LEU A 2 10.28 8.82 -1.83
C LEU A 2 11.00 8.73 -0.47
N PRO A 3 11.40 7.55 0.06
CA PRO A 3 12.14 7.50 1.32
C PRO A 3 13.44 8.32 1.30
N ARG A 4 14.19 8.23 0.19
CA ARG A 4 15.42 9.01 -0.03
C ARG A 4 15.13 10.50 -0.05
N TYR A 5 14.08 10.93 -0.77
CA TYR A 5 13.66 12.32 -0.85
C TYR A 5 13.43 12.92 0.55
N TYR A 6 12.68 12.25 1.43
CA TYR A 6 12.47 12.74 2.79
C TYR A 6 13.76 12.77 3.61
N ARG A 7 14.56 11.70 3.54
CA ARG A 7 15.80 11.58 4.32
C ARG A 7 16.87 12.60 3.96
N GLU A 8 16.94 12.97 2.69
CA GLU A 8 17.94 13.86 2.10
C GLU A 8 17.41 15.28 1.82
N SER A 9 16.13 15.56 2.10
CA SER A 9 15.53 16.87 1.85
C SER A 9 16.27 17.97 2.61
N SER A 10 16.67 19.03 1.91
CA SER A 10 17.23 20.25 2.51
C SER A 10 16.20 21.04 3.32
N THR A 11 14.91 20.75 3.13
CA THR A 11 13.78 21.35 3.83
C THR A 11 12.97 20.23 4.49
N PRO A 12 13.31 19.82 5.73
CA PRO A 12 12.63 18.73 6.41
C PRO A 12 11.19 19.11 6.77
N LEU A 13 10.35 18.10 6.98
CA LEU A 13 8.95 18.25 7.37
C LEU A 13 8.86 18.86 8.78
N ASP A 14 7.94 19.79 8.98
CA ASP A 14 7.65 20.31 10.32
C ASP A 14 6.71 19.38 11.09
N VAL A 15 5.64 18.91 10.45
CA VAL A 15 4.62 18.05 11.07
C VAL A 15 4.21 16.94 10.11
N ALA A 16 4.10 15.72 10.61
CA ALA A 16 3.49 14.59 9.93
C ALA A 16 2.24 14.14 10.71
N VAL A 17 1.12 13.96 10.00
CA VAL A 17 -0.15 13.48 10.57
C VAL A 17 -0.71 12.39 9.66
N PHE A 18 -0.97 11.21 10.20
CA PHE A 18 -1.52 10.08 9.44
C PHE A 18 -2.21 9.06 10.35
N GLN A 19 -3.08 8.22 9.76
CA GLN A 19 -3.75 7.14 10.47
C GLN A 19 -2.87 5.88 10.57
N VAL A 20 -3.01 5.16 11.68
CA VAL A 20 -2.28 3.92 11.99
C VAL A 20 -3.22 2.88 12.61
N ALA A 21 -2.80 1.61 12.56
CA ALA A 21 -3.41 0.55 13.35
C ALA A 21 -3.17 0.76 14.85
N PRO A 22 -3.99 0.16 15.74
CA PRO A 22 -3.76 0.19 17.18
C PRO A 22 -2.34 -0.26 17.55
N MET A 23 -1.81 0.33 18.62
CA MET A 23 -0.48 0.00 19.11
C MET A 23 -0.41 -1.45 19.56
N ASP A 24 0.66 -2.16 19.19
CA ASP A 24 0.93 -3.49 19.70
C ASP A 24 1.53 -3.47 21.13
N GLU A 25 1.72 -4.67 21.71
CA GLU A 25 2.30 -4.82 23.05
C GLU A 25 3.77 -4.40 23.15
N HIS A 26 4.43 -4.16 22.02
CA HIS A 26 5.83 -3.73 21.94
C HIS A 26 5.96 -2.23 21.68
N GLY A 27 4.85 -1.49 21.62
CA GLY A 27 4.83 -0.04 21.43
C GLY A 27 4.86 0.41 19.98
N PHE A 28 4.58 -0.47 19.01
CA PHE A 28 4.58 -0.12 17.59
C PHE A 28 3.17 0.12 17.04
N PHE A 29 3.05 1.15 16.22
CA PHE A 29 1.89 1.42 15.38
C PHE A 29 2.20 1.00 13.94
N ASN A 30 1.35 0.17 13.33
CA ASN A 30 1.52 -0.26 11.93
C ASN A 30 0.89 0.76 10.97
N PHE A 31 1.55 1.04 9.84
CA PHE A 31 1.06 2.00 8.83
C PHE A 31 -0.07 1.44 7.94
N GLY A 32 -0.48 0.19 8.16
CA GLY A 32 -1.44 -0.53 7.33
C GLY A 32 -0.95 -0.61 5.88
N PRO A 33 -1.83 -0.36 4.88
CA PRO A 33 -1.48 -0.46 3.46
C PRO A 33 -0.52 0.65 2.98
N ASN A 34 -0.10 1.57 3.86
CA ASN A 34 0.68 2.76 3.49
C ASN A 34 2.21 2.61 3.72
N ALA A 35 2.73 1.38 3.79
CA ALA A 35 4.14 1.09 4.09
C ALA A 35 5.13 1.40 2.93
N SER A 36 5.04 2.60 2.33
CA SER A 36 5.89 3.04 1.21
C SER A 36 7.02 3.97 1.64
N HIS A 37 6.73 5.02 2.41
CA HIS A 37 7.71 6.04 2.82
C HIS A 37 7.45 6.65 4.20
N MET A 38 6.50 6.09 4.97
CA MET A 38 6.06 6.65 6.24
C MET A 38 7.15 6.62 7.32
N ALA A 39 7.98 5.58 7.38
CA ALA A 39 9.11 5.57 8.32
C ALA A 39 10.11 6.71 8.04
N ALA A 40 10.46 6.93 6.77
CA ALA A 40 11.34 8.02 6.36
C ALA A 40 10.73 9.41 6.66
N VAL A 41 9.40 9.53 6.62
CA VAL A 41 8.67 10.72 7.06
C VAL A 41 8.82 10.92 8.57
N CYS A 42 8.62 9.86 9.37
CA CYS A 42 8.75 9.92 10.83
C CYS A 42 10.17 10.29 11.27
N GLU A 43 11.20 9.75 10.60
CA GLU A 43 12.61 10.07 10.89
C GLU A 43 12.98 11.56 10.72
N LYS A 44 12.18 12.31 9.95
CA LYS A 44 12.55 13.65 9.48
C LYS A 44 11.57 14.73 9.90
N ALA A 45 10.34 14.37 10.26
CA ALA A 45 9.37 15.29 10.81
C ALA A 45 9.83 15.80 12.19
N LYS A 46 9.62 17.09 12.47
CA LYS A 46 9.88 17.64 13.82
C LYS A 46 8.80 17.24 14.82
N VAL A 47 7.58 16.99 14.33
CA VAL A 47 6.43 16.53 15.10
C VAL A 47 5.74 15.40 14.34
N VAL A 48 5.57 14.25 14.98
CA VAL A 48 4.82 13.09 14.45
C VAL A 48 3.54 12.92 15.26
N ILE A 49 2.40 12.98 14.57
CA ILE A 49 1.08 12.79 15.16
C ILE A 49 0.44 11.58 14.47
N VAL A 50 -0.01 10.62 15.26
CA VAL A 50 -0.72 9.45 14.74
C VAL A 50 -2.18 9.47 15.17
N GLU A 51 -3.09 9.18 14.27
CA GLU A 51 -4.50 8.92 14.59
C GLU A 51 -4.75 7.42 14.60
N VAL A 52 -5.14 6.88 15.74
CA VAL A 52 -5.43 5.44 15.87
C VAL A 52 -6.80 5.16 15.27
N ASN A 53 -6.84 4.22 14.32
CA ASN A 53 -8.07 3.67 13.77
C ASN A 53 -8.08 2.15 13.93
N GLU A 54 -8.98 1.63 14.75
CA GLU A 54 -9.19 0.18 15.01
C GLU A 54 -9.56 -0.61 13.75
N ASN A 55 -10.07 0.06 12.71
CA ASN A 55 -10.34 -0.58 11.43
C ASN A 55 -9.09 -0.70 10.54
N MET A 56 -8.01 0.04 10.82
CA MET A 56 -6.77 0.00 10.04
C MET A 56 -6.12 -1.39 10.16
N PRO A 57 -5.97 -2.15 9.05
CA PRO A 57 -5.42 -3.49 9.12
C PRO A 57 -3.93 -3.44 9.45
N VAL A 58 -3.44 -4.48 10.11
CA VAL A 58 -2.01 -4.69 10.30
C VAL A 58 -1.45 -5.40 9.07
N CYS A 59 -0.64 -4.70 8.28
CA CYS A 59 0.07 -5.29 7.15
C CYS A 59 1.39 -5.92 7.64
N LEU A 60 1.38 -7.26 7.71
CA LEU A 60 2.51 -8.08 8.17
C LEU A 60 3.61 -8.16 7.11
N GLY A 61 4.85 -8.39 7.57
CA GLY A 61 5.99 -8.65 6.69
C GLY A 61 6.42 -7.40 5.93
N GLY A 62 7.46 -6.73 6.42
CA GLY A 62 7.97 -5.53 5.78
C GLY A 62 9.15 -4.96 6.53
N PHE A 63 9.92 -4.13 5.83
CA PHE A 63 10.88 -3.22 6.44
C PHE A 63 10.22 -1.86 6.54
N GLU A 64 10.40 -1.15 7.66
CA GLU A 64 9.90 0.23 7.80
C GLU A 64 8.36 0.37 7.66
N ASN A 65 7.60 -0.63 8.10
CA ASN A 65 6.13 -0.67 8.04
C ASN A 65 5.43 -0.23 9.35
N CYS A 66 6.19 0.18 10.36
CA CYS A 66 5.69 0.63 11.66
C CYS A 66 6.47 1.84 12.18
N VAL A 67 5.89 2.54 13.17
CA VAL A 67 6.56 3.56 14.00
C VAL A 67 6.43 3.18 15.47
N HIS A 68 7.51 3.31 16.25
CA HIS A 68 7.47 3.06 17.70
C HIS A 68 6.96 4.31 18.44
N ILE A 69 6.26 4.14 19.56
CA ILE A 69 5.71 5.25 20.35
C ILE A 69 6.77 6.26 20.83
N SER A 70 8.05 5.86 20.94
CA SER A 70 9.14 6.80 21.26
C SER A 70 9.38 7.85 20.19
N ASP A 71 8.94 7.59 18.96
CA ASP A 71 9.10 8.46 17.80
C ASP A 71 7.78 9.18 17.44
N VAL A 72 6.78 9.13 18.35
CA VAL A 72 5.47 9.75 18.20
C VAL A 72 5.30 10.83 19.28
N ASP A 73 4.99 12.06 18.85
CA ASP A 73 4.79 13.20 19.76
C ASP A 73 3.37 13.28 20.31
N MET A 74 2.37 12.89 19.50
CA MET A 74 0.95 13.00 19.88
C MET A 74 0.14 11.85 19.28
N ILE A 75 -0.86 11.41 20.04
CA ILE A 75 -1.81 10.37 19.63
C ILE A 75 -3.21 10.96 19.62
N ILE A 76 -3.92 10.78 18.51
CA ILE A 76 -5.35 11.11 18.38
C ILE A 76 -6.12 9.79 18.48
N GLU A 77 -6.98 9.68 19.48
CA GLU A 77 -7.99 8.62 19.57
C GLU A 77 -9.30 9.18 18.99
N GLY A 78 -9.79 8.56 17.90
CA GLY A 78 -10.95 9.03 17.15
C GLY A 78 -12.15 8.11 17.23
N ASP A 79 -13.18 8.43 16.44
CA ASP A 79 -14.42 7.65 16.35
C ASP A 79 -14.29 6.36 15.53
N ASN A 80 -13.08 6.03 15.06
CA ASN A 80 -12.76 4.86 14.24
C ASN A 80 -13.69 4.71 13.01
N PRO A 81 -13.73 5.69 12.09
CA PRO A 81 -14.50 5.53 10.87
C PRO A 81 -13.95 4.37 10.02
N ALA A 82 -14.81 3.79 9.18
CA ALA A 82 -14.37 2.86 8.15
C ALA A 82 -13.29 3.50 7.27
N ILE A 83 -12.30 2.71 6.86
CA ILE A 83 -11.22 3.20 6.00
C ILE A 83 -11.83 3.64 4.67
N GLY A 84 -11.38 4.78 4.16
CA GLY A 84 -11.73 5.21 2.82
C GLY A 84 -11.22 4.21 1.80
N GLU A 85 -12.13 3.57 1.08
CA GLU A 85 -11.82 2.69 -0.04
C GLU A 85 -12.08 3.43 -1.36
N MET A 86 -11.20 3.22 -2.34
CA MET A 86 -11.55 3.59 -3.71
C MET A 86 -12.61 2.60 -4.21
N GLY A 87 -13.65 3.12 -4.86
CA GLY A 87 -14.64 2.26 -5.49
C GLY A 87 -14.01 1.34 -6.54
N GLY A 88 -14.72 0.26 -6.88
CA GLY A 88 -14.29 -0.65 -7.94
C GLY A 88 -13.92 0.10 -9.22
N GLY A 89 -12.81 -0.28 -9.84
CA GLY A 89 -12.35 0.30 -11.09
C GLY A 89 -13.42 0.23 -12.19
N ALA A 90 -13.33 1.12 -13.18
CA ALA A 90 -14.22 1.07 -14.34
C ALA A 90 -14.16 -0.32 -14.99
N ALA A 91 -15.32 -0.81 -15.43
CA ALA A 91 -15.38 -2.07 -16.18
C ALA A 91 -14.44 -2.03 -17.38
N ALA A 92 -13.77 -3.14 -17.65
CA ALA A 92 -12.91 -3.28 -18.81
C ALA A 92 -13.70 -2.99 -20.10
N SER A 93 -13.13 -2.16 -20.97
CA SER A 93 -13.66 -1.96 -22.32
C SER A 93 -13.29 -3.13 -23.23
N GLU A 94 -13.92 -3.21 -24.40
CA GLU A 94 -13.53 -4.20 -25.43
C GLU A 94 -12.07 -4.07 -25.85
N VAL A 95 -11.52 -2.84 -25.82
CA VAL A 95 -10.10 -2.57 -26.11
C VAL A 95 -9.22 -3.14 -25.01
N ASP A 96 -9.60 -2.96 -23.74
CA ASP A 96 -8.87 -3.49 -22.59
C ASP A 96 -8.83 -5.02 -22.63
N GLU A 97 -9.97 -5.67 -22.95
CA GLU A 97 -10.04 -7.12 -23.10
C GLU A 97 -9.17 -7.64 -24.26
N ALA A 98 -9.15 -6.93 -25.39
CA ALA A 98 -8.33 -7.30 -26.53
C ALA A 98 -6.84 -7.22 -26.18
N VAL A 99 -6.41 -6.15 -25.51
CA VAL A 99 -5.03 -5.98 -25.04
C VAL A 99 -4.68 -7.04 -23.98
N ALA A 100 -5.58 -7.30 -23.04
CA ALA A 100 -5.34 -8.27 -21.98
C ALA A 100 -5.11 -9.70 -22.51
N LYS A 101 -5.82 -10.11 -23.57
CA LYS A 101 -5.60 -11.41 -24.24
C LYS A 101 -4.18 -11.53 -24.79
N LEU A 102 -3.69 -10.48 -25.46
CA LEU A 102 -2.33 -10.45 -25.98
C LEU A 102 -1.28 -10.50 -24.85
N ILE A 103 -1.56 -9.85 -23.72
CA ILE A 103 -0.65 -9.86 -22.57
C ILE A 103 -0.60 -11.26 -21.94
N VAL A 104 -1.74 -11.90 -21.70
CA VAL A 104 -1.79 -13.20 -21.00
C VAL A 104 -1.12 -14.32 -21.79
N GLU A 105 -1.15 -14.29 -23.12
CA GLU A 105 -0.40 -15.24 -23.97
C GLU A 105 1.12 -15.19 -23.77
N GLU A 106 1.65 -14.06 -23.29
CA GLU A 106 3.09 -13.85 -23.06
C GLU A 106 3.53 -14.16 -21.62
N ILE A 107 2.60 -14.50 -20.72
CA ILE A 107 2.91 -14.80 -19.32
C ILE A 107 3.25 -16.29 -19.20
N PRO A 108 4.46 -16.67 -18.77
CA PRO A 108 4.76 -18.07 -18.47
C PRO A 108 4.34 -18.47 -17.05
N ASP A 109 4.20 -19.79 -16.83
CA ASP A 109 4.17 -20.36 -15.47
C ASP A 109 5.38 -19.88 -14.65
N GLY A 110 5.18 -19.60 -13.38
CA GLY A 110 6.23 -19.10 -12.50
C GLY A 110 6.53 -17.60 -12.61
N ALA A 111 5.82 -16.85 -13.47
CA ALA A 111 6.05 -15.42 -13.62
C ALA A 111 5.78 -14.63 -12.32
N CYS A 112 6.59 -13.59 -12.06
CA CYS A 112 6.37 -12.65 -10.98
C CYS A 112 5.64 -11.42 -11.52
N LEU A 113 4.42 -11.19 -11.03
CA LEU A 113 3.50 -10.21 -11.56
C LEU A 113 3.57 -8.88 -10.80
N GLN A 114 3.45 -7.81 -11.58
CA GLN A 114 3.13 -6.46 -11.12
C GLN A 114 1.95 -5.96 -11.95
N LEU A 115 0.86 -5.60 -11.29
CA LEU A 115 -0.34 -5.03 -11.93
C LEU A 115 -0.65 -3.68 -11.30
N GLY A 116 -1.11 -2.75 -12.13
CA GLY A 116 -1.63 -1.46 -11.67
C GLY A 116 -3.12 -1.54 -11.33
N ILE A 117 -3.76 -0.37 -11.23
CA ILE A 117 -5.20 -0.24 -11.01
C ILE A 117 -5.92 0.22 -12.29
N GLY A 118 -7.19 -0.17 -12.45
CA GLY A 118 -8.08 0.32 -13.50
C GLY A 118 -8.53 -0.77 -14.47
N GLY A 119 -9.33 -0.40 -15.48
CA GLY A 119 -10.01 -1.35 -16.37
C GLY A 119 -9.07 -2.34 -17.06
N MET A 120 -7.92 -1.88 -17.59
CA MET A 120 -6.96 -2.73 -18.28
C MET A 120 -6.19 -3.69 -17.35
N PRO A 121 -5.54 -3.24 -16.26
CA PRO A 121 -4.92 -4.18 -15.30
C PRO A 121 -5.91 -5.18 -14.71
N ASN A 122 -7.14 -4.74 -14.42
CA ASN A 122 -8.21 -5.63 -13.93
C ASN A 122 -8.61 -6.67 -14.99
N ALA A 123 -8.64 -6.31 -16.28
CA ALA A 123 -8.87 -7.26 -17.36
C ALA A 123 -7.77 -8.33 -17.43
N VAL A 124 -6.49 -7.91 -17.33
CA VAL A 124 -5.34 -8.83 -17.29
C VAL A 124 -5.46 -9.77 -16.08
N GLY A 125 -5.66 -9.23 -14.87
CA GLY A 125 -5.85 -10.03 -13.66
C GLY A 125 -7.01 -11.04 -13.78
N SER A 126 -8.14 -10.61 -14.35
CA SER A 126 -9.31 -11.47 -14.57
C SER A 126 -9.03 -12.60 -15.56
N LEU A 127 -8.27 -12.35 -16.63
CA LEU A 127 -7.90 -13.40 -17.59
C LEU A 127 -6.86 -14.35 -17.01
N ILE A 128 -5.88 -13.86 -16.24
CA ILE A 128 -4.92 -14.70 -15.51
C ILE A 128 -5.69 -15.64 -14.56
N ALA A 129 -6.63 -15.12 -13.77
CA ALA A 129 -7.43 -15.92 -12.84
C ALA A 129 -8.30 -17.00 -13.52
N LYS A 130 -8.58 -16.85 -14.82
CA LYS A 130 -9.34 -17.81 -15.65
C LYS A 130 -8.44 -18.71 -16.51
N SER A 131 -7.13 -18.48 -16.51
CA SER A 131 -6.15 -19.22 -17.31
C SER A 131 -5.70 -20.50 -16.61
N ASP A 132 -4.86 -21.28 -17.28
CA ASP A 132 -4.19 -22.46 -16.73
C ASP A 132 -2.79 -22.18 -16.15
N LEU A 133 -2.39 -20.90 -16.05
CA LEU A 133 -1.11 -20.47 -15.49
C LEU A 133 -0.94 -20.90 -14.03
N LYS A 134 0.29 -21.28 -13.66
CA LYS A 134 0.64 -21.83 -12.35
C LYS A 134 1.87 -21.19 -11.74
N ASP A 135 1.98 -21.35 -10.44
CA ASP A 135 3.16 -20.97 -9.65
C ASP A 135 3.53 -19.49 -9.76
N LEU A 136 2.54 -18.63 -10.04
CA LEU A 136 2.72 -17.19 -10.17
C LEU A 136 3.11 -16.55 -8.84
N GLY A 137 4.08 -15.64 -8.90
CA GLY A 137 4.47 -14.77 -7.79
C GLY A 137 3.90 -13.36 -7.94
N VAL A 138 3.92 -12.59 -6.86
CA VAL A 138 3.51 -11.18 -6.88
C VAL A 138 4.57 -10.32 -6.22
N HIS A 139 5.03 -9.29 -6.93
CA HIS A 139 5.86 -8.22 -6.40
C HIS A 139 5.40 -6.91 -7.04
N THR A 140 4.54 -6.19 -6.33
CA THR A 140 3.79 -5.06 -6.89
C THR A 140 3.81 -3.85 -5.96
N GLU A 141 3.62 -2.66 -6.54
CA GLU A 141 3.42 -1.42 -5.78
C GLU A 141 2.12 -1.46 -4.97
N MET A 142 1.05 -1.99 -5.59
CA MET A 142 -0.28 -2.11 -5.01
C MET A 142 -0.91 -3.42 -5.47
N TYR A 143 -1.64 -4.07 -4.56
CA TYR A 143 -2.42 -5.26 -4.87
C TYR A 143 -3.90 -4.94 -4.64
N VAL A 144 -4.72 -5.23 -5.64
CA VAL A 144 -6.14 -4.89 -5.69
C VAL A 144 -6.96 -6.11 -6.09
N ASP A 145 -8.27 -6.03 -5.83
CA ASP A 145 -9.27 -7.07 -6.12
C ASP A 145 -9.37 -7.46 -7.61
#